data_AF-M2MUK9-F1
#
_entry.id   AF-M2MUK9-F1
#
_cell.length_a   1.000
_cell.length_b   1.000
_cell.length_c   1.000
_cell.angle_alpha   90.00
_cell.angle_beta   90.00
_cell.angle_gamma   90.00
#
_symmetry.space_group_name_H-M   'P 1'
#
loop_
_entity.id
_entity.type
_entity.pdbx_description
1 polymer ?
#
loop_
_entity_poly.entity_id
_entity_poly.type
_entity_poly.pdbx_seq_one_letter_code
_entity_poly.pdbx_strand_id
1 'polypeptide(L)'
;MVSHHRIPSYQDSPSPAPSAPPAIAPRAASVTSGRSHTRRHRHARTHHGGTTPYAPQNEFPVFSYTGDVEILITSTDGRRENRYVLHRLILSQCSGFFEAGTRAEWSGQQPGAGPLTRIAEDESVTVGSSSRASSQERRPSYDQPARQRWKYVLDWEHTPEDDAPMLVRKDEASSMFGGGAPPPVRNKPPASNEHFFRSMTNFSALNLHERSQSSVPAEHGDEVLKDYDNLFRTMYQYPPILDSINIATAYSECKALLHLADMYDALEIVGSRVDHHLLRFGARLFKQIAKYPPSYLKLGYLARSRTIFTESLIHVVGQWPLAAPQLRGQIDAAVMDLIEDKVDELREQEERVEFKLWRLSLTTTRGERVTPANDYLAWLGMSLFRQWLAENTTPAPTGMKKDSSQPAPPTSASAPSPGRVYRLLGSSMPNAYLNHEELKRFLKLQPDLYTRDNLRRFERRMEEIKDLARELAKPLMRNFLELDLSILGPAGLGYLTCVRLEPSEIPWED
;
A
#
# COMPACT_ATOMS: atom_id res chain seq x y z
N MET A 1 3.29 -30.13 -70.90
CA MET A 1 4.30 -29.23 -71.48
C MET A 1 5.19 -28.75 -70.35
N VAL A 2 6.46 -29.12 -70.44
CA VAL A 2 7.52 -28.89 -69.44
C VAL A 2 7.99 -27.43 -69.58
N SER A 3 8.10 -26.70 -68.47
CA SER A 3 8.81 -25.43 -68.47
C SER A 3 9.92 -25.46 -67.42
N HIS A 4 11.13 -25.35 -67.96
CA HIS A 4 12.42 -25.49 -67.32
C HIS A 4 12.76 -24.35 -66.36
N HIS A 5 13.50 -24.72 -65.31
CA HIS A 5 14.29 -23.84 -64.47
C HIS A 5 15.34 -23.06 -65.27
N ARG A 6 15.54 -21.78 -64.91
CA ARG A 6 16.77 -21.05 -65.23
C ARG A 6 17.25 -20.33 -63.97
N ILE A 7 18.39 -20.80 -63.47
CA ILE A 7 19.23 -20.12 -62.46
C ILE A 7 20.12 -19.13 -63.21
N PRO A 8 20.36 -17.92 -62.67
CA PRO A 8 21.59 -17.19 -62.92
C PRO A 8 22.50 -17.21 -61.68
N SER A 9 23.74 -17.56 -61.94
CA SER A 9 24.90 -17.59 -61.04
C SER A 9 25.42 -16.19 -60.71
N TYR A 10 25.99 -16.10 -59.50
CA TYR A 10 26.81 -15.04 -58.91
C TYR A 10 27.77 -14.31 -59.87
N GLN A 11 27.72 -12.97 -59.84
CA GLN A 11 28.85 -12.06 -59.57
C GLN A 11 28.47 -10.62 -59.97
N ASP A 12 27.98 -9.84 -59.00
CA ASP A 12 28.50 -8.50 -58.75
C ASP A 12 27.91 -7.99 -57.42
N SER A 13 28.74 -8.06 -56.39
CA SER A 13 28.48 -7.58 -55.04
C SER A 13 28.78 -6.08 -54.95
N PRO A 14 27.84 -5.21 -54.55
CA PRO A 14 28.21 -3.94 -53.96
C PRO A 14 28.62 -4.19 -52.50
N SER A 15 29.86 -3.80 -52.16
CA SER A 15 30.40 -3.82 -50.81
C SER A 15 29.46 -3.14 -49.80
N PRO A 16 29.35 -3.68 -48.57
CA PRO A 16 28.61 -3.03 -47.51
C PRO A 16 29.30 -1.70 -47.14
N ALA A 17 28.51 -0.64 -47.10
CA ALA A 17 28.94 0.65 -46.56
C ALA A 17 29.49 0.43 -45.13
N PRO A 18 30.60 1.12 -44.76
CA PRO A 18 31.17 0.98 -43.44
C PRO A 18 30.15 1.39 -42.37
N SER A 19 29.97 0.50 -41.39
CA SER A 19 29.20 0.71 -40.18
C SER A 19 29.60 2.04 -39.53
N ALA A 20 28.72 3.03 -39.64
CA ALA A 20 28.82 4.24 -38.85
C ALA A 20 28.69 3.86 -37.36
N PRO A 21 29.55 4.39 -36.48
CA PRO A 21 29.42 4.19 -35.04
C PRO A 21 28.07 4.75 -34.58
N PRO A 22 27.46 4.22 -33.50
CA PRO A 22 26.27 4.84 -32.94
C PRO A 22 26.62 6.28 -32.55
N ALA A 23 26.08 7.23 -33.30
CA ALA A 23 26.20 8.64 -33.00
C ALA A 23 25.57 8.89 -31.64
N ILE A 24 26.41 9.25 -30.67
CA ILE A 24 25.99 9.85 -29.41
C ILE A 24 25.20 11.11 -29.78
N ALA A 25 23.88 11.06 -29.64
CA ALA A 25 23.05 12.24 -29.77
C ALA A 25 23.38 13.18 -28.59
N PRO A 26 23.82 14.43 -28.85
CA PRO A 26 23.96 15.41 -27.79
C PRO A 26 22.56 15.76 -27.28
N ARG A 27 22.32 15.51 -25.99
CA ARG A 27 21.21 16.14 -25.26
C ARG A 27 21.43 17.64 -25.28
N ALA A 28 20.82 18.33 -26.24
CA ALA A 28 20.68 19.77 -26.22
C ALA A 28 19.51 20.14 -25.30
N ALA A 29 19.81 21.02 -24.36
CA ALA A 29 18.86 21.62 -23.45
C ALA A 29 17.97 22.65 -24.16
N SER A 30 16.67 22.60 -23.86
CA SER A 30 15.70 23.67 -24.07
C SER A 30 14.57 23.41 -23.09
N VAL A 31 14.50 24.06 -21.93
CA VAL A 31 14.03 25.45 -21.73
C VAL A 31 12.69 25.69 -22.41
N THR A 32 11.61 25.36 -21.69
CA THR A 32 10.44 26.24 -21.59
C THR A 32 10.07 26.39 -20.11
N SER A 33 10.38 27.59 -19.63
CA SER A 33 9.91 28.21 -18.41
C SER A 33 8.38 28.25 -18.33
N GLY A 34 7.83 27.91 -17.16
CA GLY A 34 6.39 28.02 -16.86
C GLY A 34 6.11 28.14 -15.37
N ARG A 35 6.48 29.30 -14.80
CA ARG A 35 5.95 29.93 -13.58
C ARG A 35 5.90 29.14 -12.26
N SER A 36 6.89 29.49 -11.45
CA SER A 36 6.95 29.49 -9.99
C SER A 36 5.63 29.85 -9.28
N HIS A 37 5.29 29.07 -8.25
CA HIS A 37 4.73 29.58 -6.99
C HIS A 37 5.24 28.74 -5.81
N THR A 38 6.56 28.76 -5.57
CA THR A 38 7.10 28.38 -4.26
C THR A 38 6.99 29.60 -3.34
N ARG A 39 5.93 29.64 -2.53
CA ARG A 39 5.77 30.64 -1.48
C ARG A 39 6.75 30.35 -0.35
N ARG A 40 8.04 30.66 -0.58
CA ARG A 40 9.05 30.73 0.48
C ARG A 40 8.69 31.91 1.37
N HIS A 41 8.10 31.63 2.53
CA HIS A 41 8.01 32.60 3.63
C HIS A 41 9.43 32.83 4.17
N ARG A 42 10.17 33.77 3.57
CA ARG A 42 11.28 34.46 4.24
C ARG A 42 10.65 35.55 5.10
N HIS A 43 10.60 35.34 6.41
CA HIS A 43 10.29 36.42 7.34
C HIS A 43 11.45 37.43 7.35
N ALA A 44 11.12 38.65 6.97
CA ALA A 44 11.94 39.82 7.24
C ALA A 44 12.12 39.95 8.76
N ARG A 45 13.37 40.03 9.18
CA ARG A 45 13.77 40.24 10.56
C ARG A 45 13.55 41.72 10.89
N THR A 46 12.38 42.07 11.41
CA THR A 46 12.17 43.36 12.09
C THR A 46 12.23 43.12 13.59
N HIS A 47 13.31 43.61 14.20
CA HIS A 47 13.40 43.79 15.64
C HIS A 47 12.27 44.71 16.11
N HIS A 48 11.31 44.19 16.86
CA HIS A 48 10.56 44.93 17.88
C HIS A 48 10.38 43.97 19.06
N GLY A 49 11.14 44.22 20.13
CA GLY A 49 10.97 43.54 21.41
C GLY A 49 9.63 43.93 22.02
N GLY A 50 8.90 42.93 22.51
CA GLY A 50 7.63 43.11 23.18
C GLY A 50 7.02 41.77 23.53
N THR A 51 7.33 41.26 24.72
CA THR A 51 6.63 40.15 25.36
C THR A 51 5.14 40.47 25.49
N THR A 52 4.30 39.84 24.69
CA THR A 52 2.84 39.81 24.87
C THR A 52 2.40 38.35 25.03
N PRO A 53 1.76 37.97 26.16
CA PRO A 53 1.20 36.65 26.32
C PRO A 53 -0.17 36.61 25.63
N TYR A 54 -0.43 35.61 24.79
CA TYR A 54 -1.70 35.31 24.12
C TYR A 54 -2.09 36.18 22.90
N ALA A 55 -1.35 36.05 21.79
CA ALA A 55 -1.97 36.20 20.47
C ALA A 55 -2.66 34.87 20.08
N PRO A 56 -3.96 34.85 19.74
CA PRO A 56 -4.63 33.63 19.29
C PRO A 56 -3.93 33.07 18.06
N GLN A 57 -3.42 31.84 18.15
CA GLN A 57 -2.84 31.14 17.01
C GLN A 57 -3.95 30.92 15.96
N ASN A 58 -3.63 31.17 14.70
CA ASN A 58 -4.51 30.93 13.56
C ASN A 58 -3.78 30.10 12.51
N GLU A 59 -3.24 28.98 12.97
CA GLU A 59 -2.51 27.97 12.21
C GLU A 59 -2.85 26.60 12.78
N PHE A 60 -2.73 25.55 11.99
CA PHE A 60 -2.91 24.17 12.48
C PHE A 60 -2.02 23.94 13.72
N PRO A 61 -2.56 23.35 14.82
CA PRO A 61 -3.87 22.69 14.95
C PRO A 61 -5.05 23.59 15.40
N VAL A 62 -4.83 24.89 15.65
CA VAL A 62 -5.84 25.80 16.21
C VAL A 62 -6.07 27.01 15.31
N PHE A 63 -7.19 27.03 14.60
CA PHE A 63 -7.63 28.16 13.78
C PHE A 63 -8.63 29.04 14.53
N SER A 64 -8.14 29.84 15.49
CA SER A 64 -8.99 30.59 16.44
C SER A 64 -10.05 31.49 15.80
N TYR A 65 -9.76 32.07 14.63
CA TYR A 65 -10.65 33.02 13.95
C TYR A 65 -11.46 32.41 12.81
N THR A 66 -10.97 31.31 12.24
CA THR A 66 -11.50 30.75 10.98
C THR A 66 -12.12 29.38 11.14
N GLY A 67 -11.71 28.63 12.17
CA GLY A 67 -12.26 27.31 12.46
C GLY A 67 -13.65 27.36 13.06
N ASP A 68 -14.46 26.40 12.65
CA ASP A 68 -15.87 26.19 12.99
C ASP A 68 -16.13 24.80 13.58
N VAL A 69 -15.12 23.92 13.63
CA VAL A 69 -15.19 22.61 14.28
C VAL A 69 -14.16 22.54 15.40
N GLU A 70 -14.61 22.34 16.63
CA GLU A 70 -13.77 22.08 17.80
C GLU A 70 -13.70 20.57 18.06
N ILE A 71 -12.50 20.01 18.13
CA ILE A 71 -12.28 18.60 18.44
C ILE A 71 -11.39 18.51 19.66
N LEU A 72 -11.86 17.76 20.66
CA LEU A 72 -11.15 17.51 21.89
C LEU A 72 -10.79 16.02 21.99
N ILE A 73 -9.50 15.73 22.08
CA ILE A 73 -9.03 14.35 22.22
C ILE A 73 -8.26 14.25 23.52
N THR A 74 -8.83 13.54 24.48
CA THR A 74 -8.21 13.26 25.78
C THR A 74 -7.64 11.85 25.77
N SER A 75 -6.49 11.64 26.41
CA SER A 75 -5.98 10.30 26.70
C SER A 75 -6.92 9.54 27.65
N THR A 76 -6.84 8.21 27.68
CA THR A 76 -7.59 7.33 28.60
C THR A 76 -7.51 7.81 30.05
N ASP A 77 -6.32 8.24 30.46
CA ASP A 77 -6.02 8.64 31.83
C ASP A 77 -6.40 10.11 32.12
N GLY A 78 -6.89 10.84 31.12
CA GLY A 78 -7.19 12.27 31.19
C GLY A 78 -5.98 13.18 31.39
N ARG A 79 -4.75 12.62 31.43
CA ARG A 79 -3.51 13.38 31.70
C ARG A 79 -3.07 14.27 30.55
N ARG A 80 -3.43 13.91 29.32
CA ARG A 80 -3.08 14.62 28.09
C ARG A 80 -4.34 14.91 27.29
N GLU A 81 -4.38 16.11 26.73
CA GLU A 81 -5.50 16.62 25.94
C GLU A 81 -4.95 17.37 24.73
N ASN A 82 -5.36 16.94 23.54
CA ASN A 82 -5.10 17.63 22.29
C ASN A 82 -6.37 18.34 21.84
N ARG A 83 -6.28 19.65 21.67
CA ARG A 83 -7.38 20.50 21.22
C ARG A 83 -7.13 20.96 19.78
N TYR A 84 -8.10 20.73 18.92
CA TYR A 84 -8.10 21.16 17.54
C TYR A 84 -9.26 22.11 17.27
N VAL A 85 -9.00 23.17 16.52
CA VAL A 85 -10.03 24.07 16.01
C VAL A 85 -9.85 24.14 14.51
N LEU A 86 -10.66 23.37 13.78
CA LEU A 86 -10.52 23.04 12.38
C LEU A 86 -11.69 23.58 11.54
N HIS A 87 -11.60 23.38 10.22
CA HIS A 87 -12.54 23.87 9.23
C HIS A 87 -13.42 22.73 8.77
N ARG A 88 -14.74 22.86 8.97
CA ARG A 88 -15.76 21.94 8.47
C ARG A 88 -15.56 21.65 6.99
N LEU A 89 -15.32 22.70 6.19
CA LEU A 89 -15.14 22.56 4.74
C LEU A 89 -14.03 21.55 4.40
N ILE A 90 -12.86 21.68 5.04
CA ILE A 90 -11.73 20.78 4.80
C ILE A 90 -12.06 19.37 5.30
N LEU A 91 -12.57 19.25 6.53
CA LEU A 91 -12.92 17.95 7.11
C LEU A 91 -13.95 17.19 6.26
N SER A 92 -15.00 17.87 5.79
CA SER A 92 -16.05 17.28 4.95
C SER A 92 -15.58 16.88 3.56
N GLN A 93 -14.56 17.56 3.01
CA GLN A 93 -13.95 17.17 1.73
C GLN A 93 -13.04 15.95 1.89
N CYS A 94 -12.54 15.71 3.10
CA CYS A 94 -11.56 14.68 3.37
C CYS A 94 -12.12 13.41 3.99
N SER A 95 -13.36 13.43 4.46
CA SER A 95 -13.95 12.37 5.28
C SER A 95 -15.47 12.37 5.15
N GLY A 96 -16.01 11.23 4.73
CA GLY A 96 -17.46 11.00 4.65
C GLY A 96 -18.15 11.12 6.03
N PHE A 97 -17.45 10.73 7.12
CA PHE A 97 -17.94 10.92 8.49
C PHE A 97 -18.21 12.40 8.81
N PHE A 98 -17.24 13.28 8.54
CA PHE A 98 -17.42 14.71 8.81
C PHE A 98 -18.36 15.36 7.81
N GLU A 99 -18.43 14.87 6.58
CA GLU A 99 -19.43 15.30 5.60
C GLU A 99 -20.84 15.04 6.13
N ALA A 100 -21.13 13.82 6.59
CA ALA A 100 -22.42 13.45 7.14
C ALA A 100 -22.73 14.17 8.46
N GLY A 101 -21.78 14.18 9.41
CA GLY A 101 -21.98 14.70 10.76
C GLY A 101 -22.11 16.22 10.86
N THR A 102 -21.66 16.96 9.83
CA THR A 102 -21.72 18.43 9.80
C THR A 102 -22.77 18.98 8.82
N ARG A 103 -23.62 18.13 8.21
CA ARG A 103 -24.75 18.58 7.38
C ARG A 103 -25.82 19.30 8.22
N ALA A 104 -26.36 20.38 7.67
CA ALA A 104 -27.33 21.26 8.34
C ALA A 104 -28.67 20.54 8.67
N GLU A 105 -29.03 19.54 7.88
CA GLU A 105 -30.28 18.76 8.05
C GLU A 105 -30.29 17.98 9.38
N TRP A 106 -29.12 17.66 9.93
CA TRP A 106 -28.96 16.86 11.15
C TRP A 106 -28.48 17.72 12.33
N SER A 107 -28.21 19.01 12.12
CA SER A 107 -27.76 19.93 13.17
C SER A 107 -28.91 20.58 13.96
N GLY A 108 -30.10 19.97 13.98
CA GLY A 108 -31.27 20.50 14.67
C GLY A 108 -31.81 21.81 14.09
N GLN A 109 -31.31 22.23 12.93
CA GLN A 109 -31.74 23.47 12.29
C GLN A 109 -32.93 23.15 11.37
N GLN A 110 -34.12 23.06 11.97
CA GLN A 110 -35.38 22.99 11.23
C GLN A 110 -35.43 24.17 10.22
N PRO A 111 -35.58 23.91 8.92
CA PRO A 111 -35.85 24.96 7.96
C PRO A 111 -37.34 25.32 8.07
N GLY A 112 -37.68 26.30 8.90
CA GLY A 112 -39.03 26.89 8.87
C GLY A 112 -39.66 27.21 10.22
N ALA A 113 -39.11 28.20 10.92
CA ALA A 113 -39.85 28.95 11.93
C ALA A 113 -39.47 30.44 11.88
N GLY A 114 -39.51 31.03 10.69
CA GLY A 114 -39.73 32.46 10.54
C GLY A 114 -41.22 32.76 10.75
N PRO A 115 -41.60 33.92 11.33
CA PRO A 115 -42.98 34.21 11.63
C PRO A 115 -43.78 34.29 10.32
N LEU A 116 -44.82 33.47 10.24
CA LEU A 116 -45.81 33.47 9.15
C LEU A 116 -46.44 34.87 9.05
N THR A 117 -45.91 35.72 8.16
CA THR A 117 -46.63 36.87 7.66
C THR A 117 -47.80 36.33 6.83
N ARG A 118 -49.00 36.55 7.36
CA ARG A 118 -50.27 36.26 6.69
C ARG A 118 -50.25 36.87 5.29
N ILE A 119 -50.43 36.03 4.28
CA ILE A 119 -50.81 36.42 2.93
C ILE A 119 -52.25 36.92 3.04
N ALA A 120 -52.44 38.24 2.91
CA ALA A 120 -53.70 38.85 2.56
C ALA A 120 -53.55 39.34 1.12
N GLU A 121 -54.32 38.73 0.24
CA GLU A 121 -54.54 39.18 -1.13
C GLU A 121 -55.45 40.42 -1.06
N ASP A 122 -54.99 41.57 -1.56
CA ASP A 122 -55.85 42.47 -2.33
C ASP A 122 -55.04 43.44 -3.20
N GLU A 123 -55.52 43.62 -4.42
CA GLU A 123 -55.02 44.49 -5.47
C GLU A 123 -55.31 45.98 -5.16
N SER A 124 -54.37 46.89 -5.42
CA SER A 124 -54.65 48.10 -6.22
C SER A 124 -53.45 49.03 -6.45
N VAL A 125 -53.37 49.38 -7.72
CA VAL A 125 -52.57 50.34 -8.48
C VAL A 125 -52.51 51.76 -7.87
N THR A 126 -51.34 52.42 -7.82
CA THR A 126 -51.08 53.77 -8.39
C THR A 126 -49.65 54.29 -8.18
N VAL A 127 -48.96 54.50 -9.31
CA VAL A 127 -48.07 55.61 -9.75
C VAL A 127 -47.39 56.55 -8.73
N GLY A 128 -46.05 56.52 -8.74
CA GLY A 128 -45.16 57.68 -8.98
C GLY A 128 -44.80 58.62 -7.82
N SER A 129 -43.50 58.65 -7.44
CA SER A 129 -42.67 59.88 -7.46
C SER A 129 -41.28 59.69 -6.87
N SER A 130 -40.32 60.32 -7.53
CA SER A 130 -38.92 60.53 -7.18
C SER A 130 -38.71 61.21 -5.82
N SER A 131 -37.59 60.93 -5.14
CA SER A 131 -36.53 61.94 -4.88
C SER A 131 -35.42 61.45 -3.95
N ARG A 132 -34.25 62.01 -4.22
CA ARG A 132 -32.97 61.87 -3.54
C ARG A 132 -33.02 62.41 -2.10
N ALA A 133 -32.36 61.74 -1.16
CA ALA A 133 -31.77 62.39 0.00
C ALA A 133 -30.56 61.59 0.52
N SER A 134 -29.41 62.23 0.46
CA SER A 134 -28.20 61.88 1.22
C SER A 134 -28.48 62.05 2.70
N SER A 135 -28.20 61.06 3.54
CA SER A 135 -27.90 61.26 4.96
C SER A 135 -27.11 60.07 5.51
N GLN A 136 -25.86 60.38 5.82
CA GLN A 136 -24.95 59.74 6.74
C GLN A 136 -25.66 59.10 7.95
N GLU A 137 -25.59 57.76 8.06
CA GLU A 137 -25.99 57.08 9.28
C GLU A 137 -25.11 55.86 9.57
N ARG A 138 -24.87 55.68 10.87
CA ARG A 138 -23.81 54.88 11.49
C ARG A 138 -23.86 53.43 11.04
N ARG A 139 -22.68 52.87 10.73
CA ARG A 139 -22.47 51.42 10.76
C ARG A 139 -22.82 50.89 12.15
N PRO A 140 -23.81 49.99 12.31
CA PRO A 140 -23.87 49.18 13.50
C PRO A 140 -22.72 48.17 13.40
N SER A 141 -21.90 48.12 14.46
CA SER A 141 -21.03 46.98 14.72
C SER A 141 -21.89 45.73 14.73
N TYR A 142 -21.85 44.94 13.65
CA TYR A 142 -22.32 43.56 13.70
C TYR A 142 -21.35 42.80 14.61
N ASP A 143 -21.72 42.71 15.89
CA ASP A 143 -21.43 41.52 16.67
C ASP A 143 -21.92 40.34 15.81
N GLN A 144 -20.98 39.60 15.23
CA GLN A 144 -21.35 38.35 14.58
C GLN A 144 -21.96 37.47 15.67
N PRO A 145 -23.18 36.94 15.50
CA PRO A 145 -23.70 35.95 16.44
C PRO A 145 -22.63 34.87 16.55
N ALA A 146 -22.24 34.53 17.79
CA ALA A 146 -21.24 33.52 18.07
C ALA A 146 -21.55 32.30 17.18
N ARG A 147 -20.71 32.08 16.15
CA ARG A 147 -20.91 30.97 15.22
C ARG A 147 -20.91 29.72 16.07
N GLN A 148 -22.05 29.04 16.17
CA GLN A 148 -22.09 27.76 16.88
C GLN A 148 -21.07 26.84 16.23
N ARG A 149 -20.10 26.39 17.02
CA ARG A 149 -19.02 25.52 16.57
C ARG A 149 -19.45 24.09 16.80
N TRP A 150 -19.27 23.22 15.81
CA TRP A 150 -19.48 21.78 16.03
C TRP A 150 -18.43 21.30 17.02
N LYS A 151 -18.85 20.60 18.07
CA LYS A 151 -17.95 20.08 19.09
C LYS A 151 -17.90 18.57 19.06
N TYR A 152 -16.71 18.02 18.91
CA TYR A 152 -16.44 16.58 18.94
C TYR A 152 -15.53 16.24 20.11
N VAL A 153 -15.82 15.13 20.78
CA VAL A 153 -15.00 14.60 21.88
C VAL A 153 -14.74 13.12 21.62
N LEU A 154 -13.56 12.65 21.97
CA LEU A 154 -13.21 11.24 21.87
C LEU A 154 -13.96 10.41 22.91
N ASP A 155 -14.69 9.39 22.48
CA ASP A 155 -15.47 8.51 23.34
C ASP A 155 -14.70 7.23 23.67
N TRP A 156 -14.25 7.13 24.92
CA TRP A 156 -13.58 5.95 25.46
C TRP A 156 -14.54 4.94 26.08
N GLU A 157 -15.76 5.34 26.43
CA GLU A 157 -16.68 4.51 27.23
C GLU A 157 -17.34 3.41 26.38
N HIS A 158 -17.60 3.69 25.10
CA HIS A 158 -18.27 2.77 24.19
C HIS A 158 -17.30 2.01 23.27
N THR A 159 -16.00 2.10 23.52
CA THR A 159 -14.96 1.53 22.65
C THR A 159 -14.54 0.15 23.18
N PRO A 160 -14.60 -0.92 22.37
CA PRO A 160 -14.06 -2.22 22.76
C PRO A 160 -12.54 -2.14 22.99
N GLU A 161 -12.00 -2.98 23.88
CA GLU A 161 -10.61 -2.91 24.36
C GLU A 161 -9.53 -3.02 23.24
N ASP A 162 -9.88 -3.57 22.08
CA ASP A 162 -8.98 -3.74 20.92
C ASP A 162 -9.19 -2.73 19.77
N ASP A 163 -10.18 -1.83 19.87
CA ASP A 163 -10.52 -0.88 18.79
C ASP A 163 -10.15 0.57 19.14
N ALA A 164 -9.96 1.39 18.10
CA ALA A 164 -9.69 2.81 18.28
C ALA A 164 -10.98 3.54 18.69
N PRO A 165 -10.93 4.43 19.71
CA PRO A 165 -12.10 5.18 20.14
C PRO A 165 -12.58 6.13 19.06
N MET A 166 -13.89 6.38 18.99
CA MET A 166 -14.51 7.25 17.98
C MET A 166 -14.87 8.63 18.52
N LEU A 167 -14.87 9.62 17.63
CA LEU A 167 -15.32 10.98 17.94
C LEU A 167 -16.84 11.02 17.96
N VAL A 168 -17.39 11.53 19.05
CA VAL A 168 -18.83 11.74 19.23
C VAL A 168 -19.12 13.22 19.26
N ARG A 169 -20.18 13.63 18.57
CA ARG A 169 -20.66 15.01 18.58
C ARG A 169 -21.31 15.32 19.93
N LYS A 170 -20.83 16.38 20.58
CA LYS A 170 -21.43 16.92 21.80
C LYS A 170 -22.23 18.15 21.42
N ASP A 171 -23.56 18.03 21.37
CA ASP A 171 -24.40 19.20 21.22
C ASP A 171 -24.27 20.05 22.50
N GLU A 172 -23.95 21.34 22.32
CA GLU A 172 -24.14 22.29 23.40
C GLU A 172 -25.63 22.30 23.68
N ALA A 173 -26.04 21.66 24.78
CA ALA A 173 -27.38 21.80 25.29
C ALA A 173 -27.63 23.30 25.48
N SER A 174 -28.31 23.93 24.52
CA SER A 174 -29.09 25.13 24.77
C SER A 174 -30.07 24.72 25.86
N SER A 175 -29.74 25.10 27.09
CA SER A 175 -30.50 24.84 28.31
C SER A 175 -31.99 24.87 28.00
N MET A 176 -32.60 23.68 27.90
CA MET A 176 -34.04 23.50 27.67
C MET A 176 -34.88 23.96 28.86
N PHE A 177 -34.25 24.44 29.93
CA PHE A 177 -34.88 25.18 31.01
C PHE A 177 -34.46 26.65 30.93
N GLY A 178 -35.15 27.39 30.05
CA GLY A 178 -35.22 28.85 30.11
C GLY A 178 -36.38 29.27 31.01
N GLY A 179 -36.09 30.06 32.04
CA GLY A 179 -37.12 30.79 32.78
C GLY A 179 -36.69 31.30 34.15
N GLY A 180 -35.94 32.40 34.21
CA GLY A 180 -35.70 33.11 35.47
C GLY A 180 -34.77 34.31 35.35
N ALA A 181 -35.39 35.49 35.27
CA ALA A 181 -34.85 36.86 35.31
C ALA A 181 -33.44 37.11 35.92
N PRO A 182 -32.72 38.15 35.45
CA PRO A 182 -31.49 38.60 36.12
C PRO A 182 -31.81 39.14 37.52
N PRO A 183 -31.03 38.82 38.57
CA PRO A 183 -31.31 39.33 39.89
C PRO A 183 -31.03 40.84 39.96
N PRO A 184 -31.76 41.58 40.81
CA PRO A 184 -31.72 43.03 40.85
C PRO A 184 -30.40 43.55 41.39
N VAL A 185 -29.94 44.66 40.79
CA VAL A 185 -28.84 45.50 41.27
C VAL A 185 -29.17 46.00 42.67
N ARG A 186 -28.39 45.61 43.68
CA ARG A 186 -28.45 46.19 45.02
C ARG A 186 -27.11 46.84 45.39
N ASN A 187 -27.11 48.17 45.35
CA ASN A 187 -26.07 49.02 45.89
C ASN A 187 -25.92 48.83 47.41
N LYS A 188 -24.79 48.25 47.85
CA LYS A 188 -23.94 48.71 48.99
C LYS A 188 -22.85 47.66 49.28
N PRO A 189 -21.60 48.06 49.56
CA PRO A 189 -20.52 47.13 49.85
C PRO A 189 -20.53 46.74 51.33
N PRO A 190 -20.07 45.52 51.67
CA PRO A 190 -19.47 45.28 52.97
C PRO A 190 -18.02 44.75 52.88
N ALA A 191 -17.25 45.31 53.82
CA ALA A 191 -15.96 44.97 54.40
C ALA A 191 -15.11 43.83 53.81
N SER A 192 -13.87 44.23 53.52
CA SER A 192 -12.65 43.45 53.40
C SER A 192 -12.53 42.35 54.45
N ASN A 193 -12.31 41.11 53.99
CA ASN A 193 -11.53 40.14 54.74
C ASN A 193 -10.44 39.60 53.82
N GLU A 194 -9.20 39.94 54.17
CA GLU A 194 -7.99 39.27 53.71
C GLU A 194 -8.08 37.77 54.00
N HIS A 195 -7.30 36.96 53.26
CA HIS A 195 -7.15 35.50 53.40
C HIS A 195 -8.05 34.61 52.52
N PHE A 196 -7.97 34.77 51.19
CA PHE A 196 -8.28 33.66 50.27
C PHE A 196 -7.50 33.66 48.93
N PHE A 197 -6.36 34.36 48.85
CA PHE A 197 -5.50 34.37 47.65
C PHE A 197 -4.12 33.80 47.95
N ARG A 198 -3.97 32.47 47.98
CA ARG A 198 -2.71 31.77 47.66
C ARG A 198 -2.99 30.33 47.23
N SER A 199 -3.22 30.12 45.94
CA SER A 199 -2.79 28.94 45.16
C SER A 199 -3.63 28.83 43.90
N MET A 200 -3.08 29.28 42.78
CA MET A 200 -3.26 28.75 41.42
C MET A 200 -2.69 29.77 40.42
N THR A 201 -1.38 29.88 40.42
CA THR A 201 -0.62 30.49 39.32
C THR A 201 0.64 29.67 39.15
N ASN A 202 0.59 28.68 38.24
CA ASN A 202 1.75 28.12 37.53
C ASN A 202 1.27 27.05 36.53
N PHE A 203 0.77 27.48 35.38
CA PHE A 203 0.79 26.66 34.16
C PHE A 203 1.23 27.56 33.00
N SER A 204 2.53 27.85 32.98
CA SER A 204 3.21 28.48 31.86
C SER A 204 4.68 28.07 31.95
N ALA A 205 4.99 26.84 31.52
CA ALA A 205 6.29 26.42 31.04
C ALA A 205 6.28 24.90 30.83
N LEU A 206 6.05 24.43 29.61
CA LEU A 206 6.86 23.33 29.10
C LEU A 206 7.26 23.61 27.65
N ASN A 207 8.56 23.52 27.47
CA ASN A 207 9.31 23.87 26.29
C ASN A 207 9.00 22.92 25.13
N LEU A 208 8.71 23.49 23.96
CA LEU A 208 8.82 22.82 22.68
C LEU A 208 10.30 22.77 22.28
N HIS A 209 11.06 21.83 22.83
CA HIS A 209 12.32 21.29 22.29
C HIS A 209 12.78 20.15 23.19
N GLU A 210 12.39 18.91 22.91
CA GLU A 210 13.05 17.74 23.48
C GLU A 210 13.60 16.86 22.36
N ARG A 211 14.91 17.06 22.17
CA ARG A 211 15.81 16.18 21.46
C ARG A 211 16.03 14.95 22.37
N SER A 212 15.60 13.77 21.89
CA SER A 212 16.02 12.42 22.30
C SER A 212 16.29 12.20 23.80
N GLN A 213 15.28 11.69 24.53
CA GLN A 213 15.47 10.92 25.77
C GLN A 213 14.81 9.54 25.65
N SER A 214 15.49 8.54 26.18
CA SER A 214 15.17 7.11 26.10
C SER A 214 14.17 6.66 27.18
N SER A 215 13.21 5.85 26.72
CA SER A 215 12.48 4.75 27.38
C SER A 215 11.60 5.05 28.61
N VAL A 216 10.41 5.60 28.35
CA VAL A 216 9.16 5.06 28.93
C VAL A 216 8.44 4.39 27.74
N PRO A 217 7.91 3.15 27.86
CA PRO A 217 7.04 2.61 26.82
C PRO A 217 5.89 3.59 26.59
N ALA A 218 5.58 3.91 25.33
CA ALA A 218 4.41 4.73 25.03
C ALA A 218 3.19 4.04 25.64
N GLU A 219 2.45 4.74 26.51
CA GLU A 219 1.16 4.24 27.01
C GLU A 219 0.17 4.20 25.83
N HIS A 220 -0.74 3.23 25.80
CA HIS A 220 -1.69 3.05 24.68
C HIS A 220 -2.46 4.33 24.31
N GLY A 221 -2.83 5.15 25.30
CA GLY A 221 -3.49 6.44 25.07
C GLY A 221 -2.62 7.48 24.33
N ASP A 222 -1.29 7.42 24.45
CA ASP A 222 -0.37 8.30 23.72
C ASP A 222 -0.30 7.94 22.23
N GLU A 223 -0.44 6.65 21.89
CA GLU A 223 -0.45 6.17 20.50
C GLU A 223 -1.72 6.64 19.78
N VAL A 224 -2.89 6.50 20.42
CA VAL A 224 -4.18 6.99 19.88
C VAL A 224 -4.14 8.50 19.63
N LEU A 225 -3.61 9.29 20.57
CA LEU A 225 -3.45 10.74 20.40
C LEU A 225 -2.59 11.08 19.19
N LYS A 226 -1.51 10.32 18.96
CA LYS A 226 -0.63 10.48 17.81
C LYS A 226 -1.32 10.11 16.50
N ASP A 227 -2.10 9.05 16.48
CA ASP A 227 -2.81 8.59 15.28
C ASP A 227 -3.87 9.59 14.83
N TYR A 228 -4.63 10.15 15.78
CA TYR A 228 -5.56 11.25 15.50
C TYR A 228 -4.86 12.52 15.04
N ASP A 229 -3.72 12.89 15.64
CA ASP A 229 -2.92 14.02 15.18
C ASP A 229 -2.46 13.81 13.73
N ASN A 230 -2.02 12.60 13.39
CA ASN A 230 -1.61 12.21 12.04
C ASN A 230 -2.76 12.23 11.03
N LEU A 231 -3.97 11.84 11.45
CA LEU A 231 -5.18 11.94 10.62
C LEU A 231 -5.45 13.40 10.24
N PHE A 232 -5.52 14.31 11.22
CA PHE A 232 -5.80 15.72 10.95
C PHE A 232 -4.68 16.44 10.20
N ARG A 233 -3.41 16.11 10.49
CA ARG A 233 -2.27 16.58 9.70
C ARG A 233 -2.47 16.24 8.23
N THR A 234 -2.86 15.01 7.94
CA THR A 234 -3.04 14.51 6.58
C THR A 234 -4.18 15.25 5.86
N MET A 235 -5.32 15.47 6.52
CA MET A 235 -6.44 16.27 5.99
C MET A 235 -6.01 17.72 5.68
N TYR A 236 -5.14 18.29 6.49
CA TYR A 236 -4.57 19.63 6.29
C TYR A 236 -3.29 19.65 5.43
N GLN A 237 -3.00 18.55 4.73
CA GLN A 237 -1.86 18.39 3.84
C GLN A 237 -0.48 18.48 4.51
N TYR A 238 -0.41 18.45 5.84
CA TYR A 238 0.84 18.26 6.58
C TYR A 238 1.27 16.78 6.54
N PRO A 239 2.58 16.50 6.52
CA PRO A 239 3.06 15.12 6.56
C PRO A 239 2.73 14.50 7.93
N PRO A 240 2.23 13.24 7.96
CA PRO A 240 2.08 12.52 9.22
C PRO A 240 3.46 12.22 9.82
N ILE A 241 3.51 12.15 11.14
CA ILE A 241 4.70 11.84 11.93
C ILE A 241 4.78 10.32 12.08
N LEU A 242 5.45 9.70 11.10
CA LEU A 242 5.66 8.26 11.01
C LEU A 242 7.16 7.95 11.05
N ASP A 243 7.54 6.79 11.61
CA ASP A 243 8.93 6.35 11.70
C ASP A 243 9.53 6.15 10.30
N SER A 244 10.60 6.86 9.98
CA SER A 244 11.27 6.79 8.67
C SER A 244 12.47 5.84 8.62
N ILE A 245 12.79 5.18 9.74
CA ILE A 245 14.01 4.37 9.93
C ILE A 245 13.64 2.91 10.12
N ASN A 246 12.74 2.62 11.06
CA ASN A 246 12.32 1.27 11.43
C ASN A 246 11.02 0.88 10.72
N ILE A 247 11.12 -0.04 9.77
CA ILE A 247 9.98 -0.52 8.97
C ILE A 247 8.93 -1.21 9.82
N ALA A 248 9.32 -1.93 10.88
CA ALA A 248 8.36 -2.62 11.74
C ALA A 248 7.49 -1.62 12.51
N THR A 249 8.10 -0.58 13.08
CA THR A 249 7.38 0.52 13.74
C THR A 249 6.53 1.28 12.73
N ALA A 250 7.12 1.66 11.58
CA ALA A 250 6.40 2.36 10.52
C ALA A 250 5.19 1.58 10.01
N TYR A 251 5.30 0.26 9.87
CA TYR A 251 4.20 -0.62 9.50
C TYR A 251 3.05 -0.55 10.52
N SER A 252 3.36 -0.67 11.81
CA SER A 252 2.34 -0.60 12.86
C SER A 252 1.65 0.77 12.91
N GLU A 253 2.41 1.85 12.81
CA GLU A 253 1.87 3.23 12.77
C GLU A 253 1.02 3.49 11.52
N CYS A 254 1.48 3.04 10.35
CA CYS A 254 0.71 3.15 9.10
C CYS A 254 -0.58 2.33 9.18
N LYS A 255 -0.53 1.13 9.76
CA LYS A 255 -1.69 0.28 9.96
C LYS A 255 -2.72 0.97 10.86
N ALA A 256 -2.31 1.51 12.00
CA ALA A 256 -3.20 2.22 12.92
C ALA A 256 -3.84 3.44 12.27
N LEU A 257 -3.04 4.25 11.58
CA LEU A 257 -3.51 5.43 10.84
C LEU A 257 -4.50 5.07 9.71
N LEU A 258 -4.26 3.98 8.98
CA LEU A 258 -5.18 3.51 7.93
C LEU A 258 -6.49 2.97 8.50
N HIS A 259 -6.46 2.21 9.60
CA HIS A 259 -7.69 1.77 10.26
C HIS A 259 -8.51 2.94 10.76
N LEU A 260 -7.85 3.94 11.36
CA LEU A 260 -8.53 5.16 11.75
C LEU A 260 -9.13 5.87 10.53
N ALA A 261 -8.38 6.00 9.44
CA ALA A 261 -8.89 6.61 8.21
C ALA A 261 -10.07 5.84 7.58
N ASP A 262 -10.08 4.52 7.66
CA ASP A 262 -11.22 3.68 7.22
C ASP A 262 -12.47 3.98 8.05
N MET A 263 -12.35 4.05 9.38
CA MET A 263 -13.46 4.40 10.27
C MET A 263 -14.07 5.77 9.98
N TYR A 264 -13.24 6.73 9.53
CA TYR A 264 -13.68 8.08 9.18
C TYR A 264 -13.99 8.27 7.68
N ASP A 265 -13.94 7.21 6.88
CA ASP A 265 -14.10 7.27 5.42
C ASP A 265 -13.18 8.32 4.76
N ALA A 266 -11.88 8.20 5.07
CA ALA A 266 -10.81 9.14 4.70
C ALA A 266 -9.60 8.45 4.02
N LEU A 267 -9.77 7.20 3.57
CA LEU A 267 -8.70 6.37 3.00
C LEU A 267 -8.07 6.98 1.74
N GLU A 268 -8.81 7.72 0.92
CA GLU A 268 -8.29 8.30 -0.32
C GLU A 268 -7.11 9.25 -0.06
N ILE A 269 -7.20 10.07 0.99
CA ILE A 269 -6.18 11.07 1.32
C ILE A 269 -5.08 10.46 2.18
N VAL A 270 -5.46 9.65 3.17
CA VAL A 270 -4.51 9.03 4.10
C VAL A 270 -3.69 7.95 3.39
N GLY A 271 -4.34 7.12 2.57
CA GLY A 271 -3.70 6.06 1.79
C GLY A 271 -2.57 6.59 0.91
N SER A 272 -2.80 7.69 0.18
CA SER A 272 -1.74 8.33 -0.63
C SER A 272 -0.52 8.76 0.20
N ARG A 273 -0.74 9.29 1.42
CA ARG A 273 0.38 9.69 2.30
C ARG A 273 1.13 8.50 2.86
N VAL A 274 0.42 7.44 3.23
CA VAL A 274 1.00 6.19 3.73
C VAL A 274 1.79 5.47 2.64
N ASP A 275 1.26 5.38 1.42
CA ASP A 275 1.94 4.83 0.25
C ASP A 275 3.28 5.54 0.01
N HIS A 276 3.24 6.87 -0.10
CA HIS A 276 4.45 7.67 -0.26
C HIS A 276 5.45 7.49 0.88
N HIS A 277 4.98 7.33 2.13
CA HIS A 277 5.86 7.10 3.26
C HIS A 277 6.55 5.74 3.17
N LEU A 278 5.79 4.66 2.92
CA LEU A 278 6.31 3.31 2.87
C LEU A 278 7.25 3.09 1.68
N LEU A 279 6.91 3.60 0.49
CA LEU A 279 7.75 3.43 -0.70
C LEU A 279 9.13 4.08 -0.57
N ARG A 280 9.32 5.03 0.37
CA ARG A 280 10.65 5.61 0.66
C ARG A 280 11.63 4.61 1.28
N PHE A 281 11.16 3.50 1.85
CA PHE A 281 12.05 2.42 2.29
C PHE A 281 12.67 1.64 1.13
N GLY A 282 12.14 1.79 -0.09
CA GLY A 282 12.66 1.17 -1.31
C GLY A 282 12.83 -0.34 -1.19
N ALA A 283 13.98 -0.87 -1.62
CA ALA A 283 14.27 -2.31 -1.60
C ALA A 283 14.12 -2.97 -0.21
N ARG A 284 14.25 -2.22 0.90
CA ARG A 284 14.02 -2.76 2.25
C ARG A 284 12.55 -3.11 2.48
N LEU A 285 11.62 -2.36 1.89
CA LEU A 285 10.18 -2.65 1.96
C LEU A 285 9.86 -3.95 1.23
N PHE A 286 10.30 -4.10 -0.01
CA PHE A 286 9.99 -5.29 -0.81
C PHE A 286 10.54 -6.60 -0.18
N LYS A 287 11.70 -6.53 0.48
CA LYS A 287 12.20 -7.65 1.30
C LYS A 287 11.28 -7.98 2.49
N GLN A 288 10.68 -6.98 3.12
CA GLN A 288 9.72 -7.20 4.21
C GLN A 288 8.39 -7.74 3.69
N ILE A 289 7.92 -7.26 2.54
CA ILE A 289 6.70 -7.78 1.89
C ILE A 289 6.86 -9.28 1.60
N ALA A 290 7.98 -9.70 1.02
CA ALA A 290 8.25 -11.12 0.77
C ALA A 290 8.27 -11.99 2.05
N LYS A 291 8.59 -11.40 3.21
CA LYS A 291 8.60 -12.07 4.51
C LYS A 291 7.21 -12.18 5.14
N TYR A 292 6.36 -11.17 4.93
CA TYR A 292 5.01 -11.11 5.50
C TYR A 292 3.93 -10.74 4.46
N PRO A 293 3.75 -11.51 3.37
CA PRO A 293 2.88 -11.08 2.27
C PRO A 293 1.42 -10.83 2.65
N PRO A 294 0.74 -11.70 3.43
CA PRO A 294 -0.66 -11.47 3.80
C PRO A 294 -0.90 -10.17 4.58
N SER A 295 0.07 -9.77 5.41
CA SER A 295 0.01 -8.53 6.19
C SER A 295 0.12 -7.29 5.31
N TYR A 296 1.09 -7.29 4.39
CA TYR A 296 1.27 -6.18 3.45
C TYR A 296 0.22 -6.14 2.34
N LEU A 297 -0.42 -7.26 2.02
CA LEU A 297 -1.57 -7.29 1.11
C LEU A 297 -2.73 -6.45 1.69
N LYS A 298 -3.09 -6.71 2.96
CA LYS A 298 -4.13 -5.95 3.68
C LYS A 298 -3.78 -4.47 3.79
N LEU A 299 -2.54 -4.17 4.16
CA LEU A 299 -2.06 -2.80 4.26
C LEU A 299 -2.11 -2.08 2.90
N GLY A 300 -1.65 -2.75 1.83
CA GLY A 300 -1.66 -2.21 0.47
C GLY A 300 -3.06 -1.96 -0.05
N TYR A 301 -4.01 -2.84 0.29
CA TYR A 301 -5.43 -2.68 -0.01
C TYR A 301 -6.02 -1.43 0.67
N LEU A 302 -5.85 -1.29 1.99
CA LEU A 302 -6.33 -0.12 2.73
C LEU A 302 -5.66 1.18 2.27
N ALA A 303 -4.36 1.15 2.01
CA ALA A 303 -3.62 2.31 1.51
C ALA A 303 -3.96 2.67 0.05
N ARG A 304 -4.72 1.82 -0.65
CA ARG A 304 -4.92 1.89 -2.12
C ARG A 304 -3.58 1.98 -2.88
N SER A 305 -2.54 1.34 -2.34
CA SER A 305 -1.20 1.32 -2.92
C SER A 305 -1.08 0.20 -3.94
N ARG A 306 -1.12 0.56 -5.22
CA ARG A 306 -0.95 -0.39 -6.32
C ARG A 306 0.34 -1.21 -6.19
N THR A 307 1.45 -0.55 -5.88
CA THR A 307 2.77 -1.19 -5.81
C THR A 307 2.85 -2.20 -4.67
N ILE A 308 2.43 -1.80 -3.46
CA ILE A 308 2.50 -2.68 -2.28
C ILE A 308 1.51 -3.84 -2.41
N PHE A 309 0.31 -3.57 -2.93
CA PHE A 309 -0.72 -4.58 -3.16
C PHE A 309 -0.26 -5.61 -4.20
N THR A 310 0.20 -5.16 -5.38
CA THR A 310 0.64 -6.05 -6.46
C THR A 310 1.81 -6.92 -6.04
N GLU A 311 2.82 -6.33 -5.40
CA GLU A 311 3.96 -7.08 -4.86
C GLU A 311 3.49 -8.17 -3.90
N SER A 312 2.64 -7.81 -2.94
CA SER A 312 2.13 -8.73 -1.92
C SER A 312 1.28 -9.85 -2.53
N LEU A 313 0.42 -9.52 -3.50
CA LEU A 313 -0.46 -10.48 -4.17
C LEU A 313 0.34 -11.54 -4.91
N ILE A 314 1.37 -11.16 -5.65
CA ILE A 314 2.23 -12.12 -6.37
C ILE A 314 2.86 -13.12 -5.40
N HIS A 315 3.36 -12.66 -4.24
CA HIS A 315 3.90 -13.54 -3.21
C HIS A 315 2.83 -14.46 -2.61
N VAL A 316 1.62 -13.95 -2.34
CA VAL A 316 0.49 -14.74 -1.82
C VAL A 316 0.09 -15.85 -2.79
N VAL A 317 -0.10 -15.52 -4.07
CA VAL A 317 -0.49 -16.47 -5.11
C VAL A 317 0.59 -17.53 -5.30
N GLY A 318 1.87 -17.13 -5.37
CA GLY A 318 2.99 -18.07 -5.49
C GLY A 318 3.11 -19.03 -4.30
N GLN A 319 2.68 -18.60 -3.11
CA GLN A 319 2.72 -19.42 -1.88
C GLN A 319 1.44 -20.22 -1.64
N TRP A 320 0.46 -20.20 -2.55
CA TRP A 320 -0.79 -20.91 -2.35
C TRP A 320 -0.60 -22.43 -2.27
N PRO A 321 -1.30 -23.16 -1.38
CA PRO A 321 -2.32 -22.73 -0.41
C PRO A 321 -1.79 -22.35 0.98
N LEU A 322 -0.48 -22.23 1.18
CA LEU A 322 0.13 -21.94 2.49
C LEU A 322 -0.28 -20.57 3.03
N ALA A 323 -0.50 -19.59 2.15
CA ALA A 323 -0.94 -18.25 2.52
C ALA A 323 -2.44 -18.15 2.87
N ALA A 324 -3.27 -19.11 2.43
CA ALA A 324 -4.73 -19.05 2.53
C ALA A 324 -5.28 -18.87 3.97
N PRO A 325 -4.78 -19.58 5.00
CA PRO A 325 -5.34 -19.49 6.35
C PRO A 325 -5.25 -18.09 6.98
N GLN A 326 -4.29 -17.26 6.57
CA GLN A 326 -4.11 -15.90 7.10
C GLN A 326 -5.01 -14.86 6.43
N LEU A 327 -5.66 -15.23 5.33
CA LEU A 327 -6.48 -14.34 4.50
C LEU A 327 -7.97 -14.66 4.60
N ARG A 328 -8.34 -15.93 4.75
CA ARG A 328 -9.75 -16.34 4.85
C ARG A 328 -10.47 -15.61 5.98
N GLY A 329 -11.54 -14.90 5.62
CA GLY A 329 -12.36 -14.13 6.55
C GLY A 329 -11.71 -12.83 7.06
N GLN A 330 -10.57 -12.42 6.52
CA GLN A 330 -9.84 -11.21 6.93
C GLN A 330 -9.60 -10.21 5.79
N ILE A 331 -10.07 -10.50 4.58
CA ILE A 331 -9.99 -9.63 3.41
C ILE A 331 -11.36 -9.57 2.72
N ASP A 332 -11.54 -8.54 1.89
CA ASP A 332 -12.73 -8.40 1.07
C ASP A 332 -12.93 -9.61 0.13
N ALA A 333 -14.18 -9.97 -0.12
CA ALA A 333 -14.54 -11.10 -0.97
C ALA A 333 -13.99 -10.93 -2.39
N ALA A 334 -14.07 -9.73 -2.97
CA ALA A 334 -13.57 -9.46 -4.31
C ALA A 334 -12.03 -9.66 -4.41
N VAL A 335 -11.29 -9.33 -3.35
CA VAL A 335 -9.84 -9.57 -3.29
C VAL A 335 -9.54 -11.05 -3.16
N MET A 336 -10.34 -11.79 -2.40
CA MET A 336 -10.21 -13.24 -2.28
C MET A 336 -10.48 -13.93 -3.62
N ASP A 337 -11.57 -13.56 -4.31
CA ASP A 337 -11.94 -14.09 -5.62
C ASP A 337 -10.81 -13.83 -6.63
N LEU A 338 -10.26 -12.60 -6.67
CA LEU A 338 -9.10 -12.25 -7.48
C LEU A 338 -7.89 -13.15 -7.21
N ILE A 339 -7.59 -13.45 -5.95
CA ILE A 339 -6.47 -14.34 -5.59
C ILE A 339 -6.72 -15.75 -6.11
N GLU A 340 -7.93 -16.28 -5.95
CA GLU A 340 -8.29 -17.62 -6.41
C GLU A 340 -8.21 -17.72 -7.94
N ASP A 341 -8.72 -16.71 -8.66
CA ASP A 341 -8.59 -16.60 -10.11
C ASP A 341 -7.11 -16.59 -10.56
N LYS A 342 -6.25 -15.81 -9.88
CA LYS A 342 -4.81 -15.77 -10.19
C LYS A 342 -4.08 -17.05 -9.83
N VAL A 343 -4.52 -17.76 -8.80
CA VAL A 343 -3.99 -19.09 -8.45
C VAL A 343 -4.31 -20.08 -9.56
N ASP A 344 -5.54 -20.08 -10.07
CA ASP A 344 -5.94 -20.98 -11.14
C ASP A 344 -5.26 -20.61 -12.48
N GLU A 345 -5.10 -19.33 -12.78
CA GLU A 345 -4.27 -18.87 -13.92
C GLU A 345 -2.84 -19.41 -13.81
N LEU A 346 -2.20 -19.29 -12.64
CA LEU A 346 -0.84 -19.79 -12.42
C LEU A 346 -0.76 -21.30 -12.61
N ARG A 347 -1.71 -22.05 -12.06
CA ARG A 347 -1.78 -23.52 -12.21
C ARG A 347 -1.94 -23.93 -13.66
N GLU A 348 -2.80 -23.26 -14.42
CA GLU A 348 -2.98 -23.54 -15.85
C GLU A 348 -1.68 -23.32 -16.63
N GLN A 349 -0.89 -22.30 -16.27
CA GLN A 349 0.44 -22.08 -16.86
C GLN A 349 1.42 -23.20 -16.49
N GLU A 350 1.43 -23.64 -15.23
CA GLU A 350 2.26 -24.76 -14.78
C GLU A 350 1.91 -26.04 -15.53
N GLU A 351 0.63 -26.41 -15.59
CA GLU A 351 0.15 -27.60 -16.32
C GLU A 351 0.50 -27.53 -17.82
N ARG A 352 0.36 -26.36 -18.43
CA ARG A 352 0.71 -26.15 -19.85
C ARG A 352 2.20 -26.35 -20.10
N VAL A 353 3.07 -25.89 -19.20
CA VAL A 353 4.52 -26.09 -19.29
C VAL A 353 4.89 -27.54 -19.01
N GLU A 354 4.32 -28.14 -17.97
CA GLU A 354 4.52 -29.55 -17.62
C GLU A 354 4.13 -30.46 -18.77
N PHE A 355 2.97 -30.25 -19.38
CA PHE A 355 2.53 -31.01 -20.55
C PHE A 355 3.52 -30.93 -21.71
N LYS A 356 4.07 -29.74 -21.98
CA LYS A 356 5.09 -29.56 -23.02
C LYS A 356 6.41 -30.26 -22.66
N LEU A 357 6.85 -30.19 -21.40
CA LEU A 357 8.04 -30.87 -20.91
C LEU A 357 7.91 -32.40 -21.05
N TRP A 358 6.75 -32.97 -20.68
CA TRP A 358 6.48 -34.40 -20.86
C TRP A 358 6.41 -34.83 -22.32
N ARG A 359 6.07 -33.94 -23.24
CA ARG A 359 6.06 -34.22 -24.68
C ARG A 359 7.38 -33.91 -25.38
N LEU A 360 8.33 -33.28 -24.70
CA LEU A 360 9.65 -32.94 -25.23
C LEU A 360 10.33 -34.19 -25.78
N SER A 361 10.86 -34.10 -26.98
CA SER A 361 11.59 -35.18 -27.62
C SER A 361 12.70 -34.62 -28.49
N LEU A 362 13.84 -35.32 -28.53
CA LEU A 362 14.87 -35.04 -29.50
C LEU A 362 14.49 -35.61 -30.87
N THR A 363 14.99 -34.96 -31.91
CA THR A 363 14.89 -35.40 -33.30
C THR A 363 16.28 -35.70 -33.85
N THR A 364 16.38 -36.72 -34.69
CA THR A 364 17.61 -37.01 -35.43
C THR A 364 17.85 -35.95 -36.50
N THR A 365 19.02 -35.97 -37.17
CA THR A 365 19.30 -35.08 -38.31
C THR A 365 18.33 -35.28 -39.49
N ARG A 366 17.61 -36.41 -39.53
CA ARG A 366 16.57 -36.72 -40.51
C ARG A 366 15.18 -36.20 -40.11
N GLY A 367 15.06 -35.56 -38.95
CA GLY A 367 13.79 -35.10 -38.39
C GLY A 367 12.96 -36.19 -37.71
N GLU A 368 13.44 -37.43 -37.68
CA GLU A 368 12.75 -38.53 -37.01
C GLU A 368 12.89 -38.42 -35.48
N ARG A 369 11.85 -38.82 -34.74
CA ARG A 369 11.91 -38.91 -33.28
C ARG A 369 13.00 -39.87 -32.84
N VAL A 370 13.76 -39.50 -31.81
CA VAL A 370 14.74 -40.39 -31.18
C VAL A 370 14.04 -41.59 -30.53
N THR A 371 14.52 -42.78 -30.86
CA THR A 371 14.06 -44.09 -30.37
C THR A 371 15.28 -44.98 -30.07
N PRO A 372 15.11 -46.10 -29.33
CA PRO A 372 16.21 -47.03 -29.10
C PRO A 372 16.87 -47.55 -30.38
N ALA A 373 16.12 -47.61 -31.49
CA ALA A 373 16.56 -48.19 -32.75
C ALA A 373 17.41 -47.23 -33.61
N ASN A 374 17.23 -45.91 -33.50
CA ASN A 374 17.91 -44.94 -34.36
C ASN A 374 19.00 -44.12 -33.66
N ASP A 375 18.85 -43.78 -32.37
CA ASP A 375 19.87 -43.11 -31.56
C ASP A 375 19.70 -43.52 -30.09
N TYR A 376 20.26 -44.69 -29.76
CA TYR A 376 20.14 -45.28 -28.42
C TYR A 376 20.69 -44.36 -27.31
N LEU A 377 21.78 -43.64 -27.59
CA LEU A 377 22.42 -42.77 -26.60
C LEU A 377 21.58 -41.52 -26.31
N ALA A 378 21.02 -40.88 -27.34
CA ALA A 378 20.09 -39.78 -27.16
C ALA A 378 18.79 -40.25 -26.49
N TRP A 379 18.32 -41.46 -26.80
CA TRP A 379 17.16 -42.05 -26.16
C TRP A 379 17.39 -42.30 -24.67
N LEU A 380 18.56 -42.83 -24.28
CA LEU A 380 18.95 -42.95 -22.87
C LEU A 380 18.95 -41.59 -22.15
N GLY A 381 19.45 -40.53 -22.81
CA GLY A 381 19.46 -39.18 -22.25
C GLY A 381 18.05 -38.65 -22.01
N MET A 382 17.15 -38.88 -22.96
CA MET A 382 15.73 -38.55 -22.84
C MET A 382 15.06 -39.31 -21.69
N SER A 383 15.35 -40.60 -21.54
CA SER A 383 14.82 -41.44 -20.46
C SER A 383 15.30 -40.96 -19.08
N LEU A 384 16.59 -40.63 -18.94
CA LEU A 384 17.13 -40.07 -17.70
C LEU A 384 16.52 -38.71 -17.36
N PHE A 385 16.35 -37.83 -18.34
CA PHE A 385 15.70 -36.54 -18.13
C PHE A 385 14.25 -36.70 -17.66
N ARG A 386 13.48 -37.60 -18.28
CA ARG A 386 12.09 -37.89 -17.89
C ARG A 386 11.99 -38.49 -16.49
N GLN A 387 12.93 -39.36 -16.12
CA GLN A 387 13.03 -39.87 -14.76
C GLN A 387 13.29 -38.73 -13.77
N TRP A 388 14.29 -37.88 -14.04
CA TRP A 388 14.57 -36.72 -13.21
C TRP A 388 13.36 -35.79 -13.09
N LEU A 389 12.64 -35.55 -14.19
CA LEU A 389 11.43 -34.73 -14.19
C LEU A 389 10.34 -35.35 -13.30
N ALA A 390 10.04 -36.65 -13.46
CA ALA A 390 9.08 -37.36 -12.62
C ALA A 390 9.44 -37.27 -11.13
N GLU A 391 10.70 -37.51 -10.78
CA GLU A 391 11.20 -37.50 -9.40
C GLU A 391 11.09 -36.10 -8.75
N ASN A 392 11.08 -35.03 -9.55
CA ASN A 392 11.04 -33.65 -9.05
C ASN A 392 9.65 -33.00 -9.15
N THR A 393 8.80 -33.39 -10.10
CA THR A 393 7.44 -32.80 -10.25
C THR A 393 6.34 -33.64 -9.61
N THR A 394 6.57 -34.94 -9.42
CA THR A 394 5.57 -35.82 -8.78
C THR A 394 5.79 -35.82 -7.27
N PRO A 395 4.81 -35.38 -6.46
CA PRO A 395 4.93 -35.49 -5.01
C PRO A 395 5.10 -36.96 -4.62
N ALA A 396 6.03 -37.23 -3.70
CA ALA A 396 6.21 -38.59 -3.17
C ALA A 396 4.86 -39.10 -2.63
N PRO A 397 4.44 -40.33 -2.97
CA PRO A 397 3.18 -40.87 -2.47
C PRO A 397 3.22 -40.80 -0.94
N THR A 398 2.27 -40.07 -0.36
CA THR A 398 2.10 -40.00 1.10
C THR A 398 1.88 -41.43 1.59
N GLY A 399 2.90 -42.01 2.22
CA GLY A 399 2.84 -43.37 2.73
C GLY A 399 1.64 -43.50 3.65
N MET A 400 0.64 -44.26 3.22
CA MET A 400 -0.48 -44.65 4.05
C MET A 400 0.07 -45.38 5.28
N LYS A 401 -0.07 -44.76 6.46
CA LYS A 401 0.20 -45.29 7.81
C LYS A 401 1.59 -45.91 8.01
N LYS A 402 2.52 -45.12 8.55
CA LYS A 402 3.63 -45.66 9.35
C LYS A 402 3.43 -45.22 10.79
N ASP A 403 3.23 -46.20 11.66
CA ASP A 403 3.08 -46.03 13.11
C ASP A 403 4.14 -45.09 13.69
N SER A 404 3.65 -44.20 14.56
CA SER A 404 4.42 -43.26 15.34
C SER A 404 5.26 -43.97 16.41
N SER A 405 6.43 -44.51 16.05
CA SER A 405 7.42 -44.96 17.06
C SER A 405 8.86 -45.17 16.56
N GLN A 406 9.30 -44.50 15.49
CA GLN A 406 10.75 -44.45 15.18
C GLN A 406 11.22 -43.06 14.75
N PRO A 407 12.35 -42.57 15.30
CA PRO A 407 13.00 -41.35 14.81
C PRO A 407 13.55 -41.61 13.40
N ALA A 408 13.07 -40.83 12.43
CA ALA A 408 13.53 -40.88 11.06
C ALA A 408 15.01 -40.43 10.96
N PRO A 409 15.82 -41.04 10.06
CA PRO A 409 17.16 -40.54 9.75
C PRO A 409 17.10 -39.14 9.09
N PRO A 410 18.13 -38.29 9.23
CA PRO A 410 18.10 -36.87 8.87
C PRO A 410 18.26 -36.57 7.37
N THR A 411 17.64 -37.35 6.48
CA THR A 411 17.71 -37.15 5.02
C THR A 411 16.38 -37.30 4.30
N SER A 412 15.24 -37.12 4.99
CA SER A 412 13.97 -36.90 4.29
C SER A 412 13.99 -35.51 3.63
N ALA A 413 14.58 -35.42 2.44
CA ALA A 413 14.44 -34.26 1.57
C ALA A 413 12.94 -34.04 1.36
N SER A 414 12.39 -32.99 1.98
CA SER A 414 11.07 -32.49 1.61
C SER A 414 11.05 -32.35 0.09
N ALA A 415 10.00 -32.87 -0.57
CA ALA A 415 9.86 -32.73 -2.02
C ALA A 415 10.13 -31.27 -2.41
N PRO A 416 11.00 -31.00 -3.39
CA PRO A 416 11.30 -29.64 -3.80
C PRO A 416 10.00 -28.95 -4.21
N SER A 417 9.81 -27.70 -3.78
CA SER A 417 8.64 -26.93 -4.20
C SER A 417 8.61 -26.86 -5.74
N PRO A 418 7.43 -27.00 -6.38
CA PRO A 418 7.32 -26.99 -7.84
C PRO A 418 8.02 -25.79 -8.49
N GLY A 419 7.89 -24.60 -7.88
CA GLY A 419 8.57 -23.39 -8.34
C GLY A 419 10.10 -23.51 -8.36
N ARG A 420 10.72 -24.25 -7.44
CA ARG A 420 12.17 -24.50 -7.43
C ARG A 420 12.58 -25.39 -8.61
N VAL A 421 11.78 -26.39 -8.94
CA VAL A 421 12.05 -27.32 -10.05
C VAL A 421 11.97 -26.58 -11.39
N TYR A 422 10.93 -25.77 -11.60
CA TYR A 422 10.82 -24.95 -12.80
C TYR A 422 11.96 -23.94 -12.92
N ARG A 423 12.46 -23.39 -11.81
CA ARG A 423 13.65 -22.51 -11.83
C ARG A 423 14.94 -23.25 -12.17
N LEU A 424 15.08 -24.51 -11.75
CA LEU A 424 16.20 -25.35 -12.18
C LEU A 424 16.13 -25.61 -13.69
N LEU A 425 14.94 -25.96 -14.21
CA LEU A 425 14.69 -26.16 -15.64
C LEU A 425 14.96 -24.88 -16.46
N GLY A 426 14.58 -23.72 -15.95
CA GLY A 426 14.82 -22.42 -16.58
C GLY A 426 16.25 -21.87 -16.40
N SER A 427 17.10 -22.54 -15.61
CA SER A 427 18.43 -22.04 -15.30
C SER A 427 19.35 -22.01 -16.52
N SER A 428 20.12 -20.92 -16.66
CA SER A 428 21.18 -20.83 -17.67
C SER A 428 22.46 -21.58 -17.26
N MET A 429 22.53 -22.10 -16.03
CA MET A 429 23.70 -22.83 -15.55
C MET A 429 23.66 -24.30 -16.04
N PRO A 430 24.68 -24.78 -16.78
CA PRO A 430 24.70 -26.14 -17.32
C PRO A 430 24.74 -27.24 -16.25
N ASN A 431 25.23 -26.90 -15.05
CA ASN A 431 25.36 -27.81 -13.90
C ASN A 431 24.21 -27.68 -12.88
N ALA A 432 23.10 -27.01 -13.22
CA ALA A 432 21.97 -26.82 -12.29
C ALA A 432 21.31 -28.15 -11.87
N TYR A 433 21.22 -29.11 -12.80
CA TYR A 433 20.70 -30.46 -12.60
C TYR A 433 21.33 -31.40 -13.63
N LEU A 434 21.38 -32.71 -13.36
CA LEU A 434 21.97 -33.71 -14.28
C LEU A 434 23.38 -33.29 -14.70
N ASN A 435 24.26 -33.11 -13.72
CA ASN A 435 25.63 -32.64 -13.91
C ASN A 435 26.57 -33.74 -14.45
N HIS A 436 27.82 -33.38 -14.78
CA HIS A 436 28.82 -34.32 -15.30
C HIS A 436 28.93 -35.61 -14.48
N GLU A 437 29.02 -35.51 -13.15
CA GLU A 437 29.21 -36.68 -12.28
C GLU A 437 27.96 -37.58 -12.25
N GLU A 438 26.76 -37.00 -12.31
CA GLU A 438 25.50 -37.75 -12.41
C GLU A 438 25.37 -38.47 -13.75
N LEU A 439 25.64 -37.78 -14.86
CA LEU A 439 25.61 -38.36 -16.21
C LEU A 439 26.64 -39.49 -16.37
N LYS A 440 27.86 -39.27 -15.85
CA LYS A 440 28.94 -40.26 -15.84
C LYS A 440 28.60 -41.46 -14.96
N ARG A 441 28.05 -41.25 -13.76
CA ARG A 441 27.59 -42.34 -12.88
C ARG A 441 26.50 -43.16 -13.54
N PHE A 442 25.54 -42.51 -14.21
CA PHE A 442 24.49 -43.20 -14.95
C PHE A 442 25.06 -44.04 -16.09
N LEU A 443 25.93 -43.48 -16.93
CA LEU A 443 26.49 -44.20 -18.07
C LEU A 443 27.38 -45.38 -17.65
N LYS A 444 28.05 -45.30 -16.49
CA LYS A 444 28.82 -46.41 -15.91
C LYS A 444 27.99 -47.64 -15.55
N LEU A 445 26.66 -47.51 -15.39
CA LEU A 445 25.76 -48.65 -15.19
C LEU A 445 25.61 -49.52 -16.45
N GLN A 446 26.10 -49.04 -17.59
CA GLN A 446 26.14 -49.75 -18.86
C GLN A 446 27.59 -49.81 -19.36
N PRO A 447 28.40 -50.77 -18.88
CA PRO A 447 29.83 -50.84 -19.17
C PRO A 447 30.15 -50.81 -20.67
N ASP A 448 29.32 -51.45 -21.49
CA ASP A 448 29.49 -51.53 -22.95
C ASP A 448 29.37 -50.18 -23.66
N LEU A 449 28.69 -49.21 -23.04
CA LEU A 449 28.47 -47.87 -23.59
C LEU A 449 29.40 -46.82 -22.97
N TYR A 450 30.08 -47.15 -21.87
CA TYR A 450 30.95 -46.23 -21.14
C TYR A 450 32.31 -46.07 -21.82
N THR A 451 32.36 -45.21 -22.83
CA THR A 451 33.60 -44.73 -23.46
C THR A 451 33.71 -43.22 -23.33
N ARG A 452 34.93 -42.66 -23.43
CA ARG A 452 35.15 -41.20 -23.35
C ARG A 452 34.36 -40.44 -24.42
N ASP A 453 34.25 -41.02 -25.61
CA ASP A 453 33.54 -40.39 -26.73
C ASP A 453 32.02 -40.50 -26.58
N ASN A 454 31.51 -41.61 -26.06
CA ASN A 454 30.08 -41.75 -25.76
C ASN A 454 29.66 -40.82 -24.62
N LEU A 455 30.47 -40.67 -23.57
CA LEU A 455 30.18 -39.73 -22.49
C LEU A 455 30.05 -38.30 -23.02
N ARG A 456 31.00 -37.84 -23.84
CA ARG A 456 30.94 -36.51 -24.48
C ARG A 456 29.69 -36.32 -25.36
N ARG A 457 29.31 -37.35 -26.12
CA ARG A 457 28.10 -37.31 -26.96
C ARG A 457 26.84 -37.27 -26.09
N PHE A 458 26.79 -38.04 -25.01
CA PHE A 458 25.68 -38.09 -24.06
C PHE A 458 25.46 -36.74 -23.38
N GLU A 459 26.55 -36.10 -22.93
CA GLU A 459 26.51 -34.75 -22.35
C GLU A 459 25.95 -33.72 -23.33
N ARG A 460 26.43 -33.73 -24.57
CA ARG A 460 25.93 -32.81 -25.62
C ARG A 460 24.44 -33.03 -25.90
N ARG A 461 23.96 -34.28 -25.89
CA ARG A 461 22.52 -34.57 -26.05
C ARG A 461 21.73 -34.11 -24.84
N MET A 462 22.27 -34.25 -23.63
CA MET A 462 21.63 -33.74 -22.42
C MET A 462 21.55 -32.20 -22.44
N GLU A 463 22.60 -31.51 -22.90
CA GLU A 463 22.59 -30.06 -23.08
C GLU A 463 21.50 -29.61 -24.05
N GLU A 464 21.34 -30.29 -25.19
CA GLU A 464 20.24 -30.05 -26.15
C GLU A 464 18.85 -30.20 -25.48
N ILE A 465 18.67 -31.22 -24.63
CA ILE A 465 17.44 -31.42 -23.86
C ILE A 465 17.22 -30.27 -22.86
N LYS A 466 18.26 -29.86 -22.14
CA LYS A 466 18.21 -28.77 -21.15
C LYS A 466 17.86 -27.44 -21.81
N ASP A 467 18.41 -27.15 -22.99
CA ASP A 467 18.09 -25.92 -23.72
C ASP A 467 16.63 -25.90 -24.18
N LEU A 468 16.12 -27.01 -24.74
CA LEU A 468 14.70 -27.12 -25.08
C LEU A 468 13.79 -27.00 -23.85
N ALA A 469 14.17 -27.62 -22.73
CA ALA A 469 13.42 -27.53 -21.48
C ALA A 469 13.41 -26.10 -20.93
N ARG A 470 14.53 -25.38 -21.03
CA ARG A 470 14.66 -23.97 -20.64
C ARG A 470 13.70 -23.10 -21.45
N GLU A 471 13.63 -23.29 -22.76
CA GLU A 471 12.71 -22.55 -23.64
C GLU A 471 11.24 -22.77 -23.25
N LEU A 472 10.88 -23.99 -22.89
CA LEU A 472 9.53 -24.33 -22.44
C LEU A 472 9.20 -23.72 -21.07
N ALA A 473 10.18 -23.63 -20.17
CA ALA A 473 10.01 -23.08 -18.82
C ALA A 473 9.95 -21.54 -18.78
N LYS A 474 10.38 -20.84 -19.85
CA LYS A 474 10.43 -19.37 -19.92
C LYS A 474 9.21 -18.61 -19.39
N PRO A 475 7.95 -19.03 -19.68
CA PRO A 475 6.78 -18.32 -19.16
C PRO A 475 6.75 -18.25 -17.63
N LEU A 476 7.20 -19.30 -16.95
CA LEU A 476 7.22 -19.38 -15.48
C LEU A 476 8.40 -18.64 -14.85
N MET A 477 9.43 -18.30 -15.65
CA MET A 477 10.66 -17.65 -15.17
C MET A 477 10.56 -16.13 -15.09
N ARG A 478 9.44 -15.55 -15.52
CA ARG A 478 9.22 -14.11 -15.39
C ARG A 478 9.08 -13.73 -13.92
N ASN A 479 9.66 -12.60 -13.55
CA ASN A 479 9.49 -11.99 -12.24
C ASN A 479 8.76 -10.66 -12.43
N PHE A 480 7.56 -10.54 -11.87
CA PHE A 480 6.77 -9.30 -11.87
C PHE A 480 6.84 -8.55 -10.53
N LEU A 481 7.76 -8.95 -9.65
CA LEU A 481 8.05 -8.25 -8.41
C LEU A 481 8.97 -7.05 -8.65
N GLU A 482 8.80 -6.01 -7.85
CA GLU A 482 9.78 -4.93 -7.66
C GLU A 482 10.99 -5.42 -6.86
N LEU A 483 10.84 -6.52 -6.11
CA LEU A 483 11.93 -7.20 -5.44
C LEU A 483 12.93 -7.78 -6.45
N ASP A 484 14.16 -7.27 -6.41
CA ASP A 484 15.28 -7.88 -7.13
C ASP A 484 15.66 -9.23 -6.49
N LEU A 485 15.38 -10.33 -7.18
CA LEU A 485 15.68 -11.68 -6.70
C LEU A 485 17.17 -11.97 -6.58
N SER A 486 18.05 -11.18 -7.22
CA SER A 486 19.51 -11.36 -7.14
C SER A 486 20.04 -11.26 -5.71
N ILE A 487 19.35 -10.48 -4.86
CA ILE A 487 19.74 -10.23 -3.47
C ILE A 487 19.42 -11.38 -2.51
N LEU A 488 18.62 -12.36 -2.96
CA LEU A 488 18.23 -13.54 -2.18
C LEU A 488 19.16 -14.74 -2.43
N GLY A 489 20.24 -14.55 -3.18
CA GLY A 489 21.20 -15.59 -3.53
C GLY A 489 20.71 -16.51 -4.65
N PRO A 490 21.51 -17.52 -5.03
CA PRO A 490 21.26 -18.35 -6.22
C PRO A 490 20.01 -19.22 -6.12
N ALA A 491 19.48 -19.45 -4.91
CA ALA A 491 18.25 -20.21 -4.71
C ALA A 491 16.98 -19.36 -4.95
N GLY A 492 17.07 -18.03 -4.80
CA GLY A 492 15.93 -17.12 -4.88
C GLY A 492 14.76 -17.53 -3.96
N LEU A 493 13.54 -17.12 -4.33
CA LEU A 493 12.30 -17.56 -3.66
C LEU A 493 11.96 -19.02 -4.01
N GLY A 494 11.31 -19.76 -3.11
CA GLY A 494 10.92 -21.15 -3.34
C GLY A 494 9.70 -21.35 -4.27
N TYR A 495 9.04 -20.28 -4.67
CA TYR A 495 7.78 -20.30 -5.42
C TYR A 495 7.87 -19.45 -6.70
N LEU A 496 6.86 -19.54 -7.57
CA LEU A 496 6.81 -18.77 -8.81
C LEU A 496 6.33 -17.33 -8.56
N THR A 497 6.83 -16.39 -9.37
CA THR A 497 6.52 -14.94 -9.27
C THR A 497 6.15 -14.35 -10.63
N CYS A 498 5.65 -15.21 -11.52
CA CYS A 498 5.27 -14.91 -12.90
C CYS A 498 3.81 -14.48 -13.05
N VAL A 499 3.08 -14.34 -11.94
CA VAL A 499 1.72 -13.78 -11.91
C VAL A 499 1.79 -12.31 -12.24
N ARG A 500 0.89 -11.86 -13.11
CA ARG A 500 0.77 -10.45 -13.49
C ARG A 500 -0.63 -9.95 -13.15
N LEU A 501 -0.66 -8.79 -12.49
CA LEU A 501 -1.89 -8.06 -12.22
C LEU A 501 -2.04 -6.94 -13.26
N GLU A 502 -3.17 -6.90 -13.95
CA GLU A 502 -3.51 -5.84 -14.89
C GLU A 502 -4.15 -4.65 -14.14
N PRO A 503 -4.06 -3.41 -14.67
CA PRO A 503 -4.66 -2.24 -14.03
C PRO A 503 -6.16 -2.42 -13.70
N SER A 504 -6.92 -3.03 -14.62
CA SER A 504 -8.36 -3.26 -14.46
C SER A 504 -8.73 -4.30 -13.41
N GLU A 505 -7.75 -5.04 -12.88
CA GLU A 505 -7.97 -6.04 -11.82
C GLU A 505 -7.75 -5.43 -10.42
N ILE A 506 -7.36 -4.15 -10.34
CA ILE A 506 -7.13 -3.47 -9.06
C ILE A 506 -8.49 -3.03 -8.50
N PRO A 507 -8.88 -3.45 -7.28
CA PRO A 507 -10.26 -3.27 -6.77
C PRO A 507 -10.76 -1.82 -6.65
N TRP A 508 -9.86 -0.84 -6.66
CA TRP A 508 -10.17 0.58 -6.48
C TRP A 508 -9.75 1.44 -7.69
N GLU A 509 -9.29 0.84 -8.79
CA GLU A 509 -9.09 1.54 -10.07
C GLU A 509 -10.32 1.25 -10.96
N ASP A 510 -11.11 2.28 -11.28
CA ASP A 510 -12.27 2.19 -12.20
C ASP A 510 -11.86 2.17 -13.68
#